data_AF-A0A2V8QCV0-F1
#
_entry.id   AF-A0A2V8QCV0-F1
#
_cell.length_a   1.000
_cell.length_b   1.000
_cell.length_c   1.000
_cell.angle_alpha   90.00
_cell.angle_beta   90.00
_cell.angle_gamma   90.00
#
_symmetry.space_group_name_H-M   'P 1'
#
loop_
_entity.id
_entity.type
_entity.pdbx_description
1 polymer ?
#
loop_
_entity_poly.entity_id
_entity_poly.type
_entity_poly.pdbx_seq_one_letter_code
_entity_poly.pdbx_strand_id
1 'polypeptide(L)'
;MERHRVSLTKSVSALTAELSAGTPSPTNPGQTIFDNFNLVTSTYQFSAANYAVGEGEGSIVITVTRQGSPGVGGTTATVNYQTTDGTAQHKSRYIP
;
A
#
# COMPACT_ATOMS: atom_id res chain seq x y z
N MET A 1 -20.70 41.69 -13.47
CA MET A 1 -19.30 41.22 -13.49
C MET A 1 -19.06 40.42 -12.23
N GLU A 2 -19.47 39.17 -12.18
CA GLU A 2 -19.40 38.39 -10.95
C GLU A 2 -18.10 37.60 -10.90
N ARG A 3 -17.32 37.78 -9.84
CA ARG A 3 -16.09 37.02 -9.60
C ARG A 3 -16.37 35.94 -8.57
N HIS A 4 -16.31 34.68 -8.99
CA HIS A 4 -16.40 33.54 -8.09
C HIS A 4 -15.00 33.18 -7.58
N ARG A 5 -14.81 33.17 -6.26
CA ARG A 5 -13.63 32.55 -5.62
C ARG A 5 -14.06 31.21 -5.03
N VAL A 6 -13.29 30.16 -5.31
CA VAL A 6 -13.46 28.83 -4.69
C VAL A 6 -12.46 28.72 -3.54
N SER A 7 -12.96 28.53 -2.33
CA SER A 7 -12.13 28.14 -1.17
C SER A 7 -12.17 26.63 -1.04
N LEU A 8 -11.02 25.96 -1.17
CA LEU A 8 -10.93 24.53 -0.97
C LEU A 8 -10.93 24.22 0.53
N THR A 9 -12.00 23.62 1.03
CA THR A 9 -12.01 23.03 2.37
C THR A 9 -11.03 21.86 2.41
N LYS A 10 -10.21 21.82 3.46
CA LYS A 10 -9.10 20.88 3.67
C LYS A 10 -9.60 19.43 3.71
N SER A 11 -9.79 18.81 2.54
CA SER A 11 -9.92 17.37 2.28
C SER A 11 -9.96 17.08 0.77
N VAL A 12 -9.37 17.91 -0.10
CA VAL A 12 -9.24 17.58 -1.53
C VAL A 12 -7.93 16.84 -1.72
N SER A 13 -7.97 15.51 -1.59
CA SER A 13 -6.96 14.64 -2.19
C SER A 13 -6.84 15.01 -3.66
N ALA A 14 -5.64 15.06 -4.22
CA ALA A 14 -5.29 15.65 -5.53
C ALA A 14 -6.04 15.09 -6.76
N LEU A 15 -7.05 14.24 -6.58
CA LEU A 15 -7.82 13.54 -7.59
C LEU A 15 -8.99 14.35 -8.20
N THR A 16 -9.17 15.62 -7.86
CA THR A 16 -10.22 16.45 -8.50
C THR A 16 -9.77 17.87 -8.84
N ALA A 17 -8.46 18.12 -8.95
CA ALA A 17 -7.97 19.41 -9.45
C ALA A 17 -7.91 19.50 -10.99
N GLU A 18 -7.99 18.37 -11.71
CA GLU A 18 -7.67 18.35 -13.15
C GLU A 18 -8.87 18.09 -14.07
N LEU A 19 -10.11 18.41 -13.65
CA LEU A 19 -11.27 18.41 -14.59
C LEU A 19 -11.49 19.77 -15.27
N SER A 20 -10.53 20.70 -15.16
CA SER A 20 -10.68 22.07 -15.68
C SER A 20 -9.50 22.54 -16.54
N ALA A 21 -8.97 21.69 -17.41
CA ALA A 21 -8.13 22.13 -18.52
C ALA A 21 -8.87 21.89 -19.83
N GLY A 22 -9.39 22.98 -20.41
CA GLY A 22 -10.32 22.98 -21.53
C GLY A 22 -9.76 22.36 -22.81
N THR A 23 -10.67 21.97 -23.70
CA THR A 23 -10.35 21.55 -25.07
C THR A 23 -10.12 22.80 -25.95
N PRO A 24 -8.92 23.03 -26.52
CA PRO A 24 -8.80 23.99 -27.60
C PRO A 24 -9.13 23.30 -28.93
N SER A 25 -10.27 23.68 -29.52
CA SER A 25 -10.63 23.57 -30.95
C SER A 25 -10.78 22.16 -31.59
N PRO A 26 -11.95 21.85 -32.21
CA PRO A 26 -12.34 20.50 -32.62
C PRO A 26 -11.74 19.95 -33.94
N THR A 27 -10.72 20.56 -34.57
CA THR A 27 -10.25 20.11 -35.90
C THR A 27 -9.01 19.23 -35.93
N ASN A 28 -8.30 19.03 -34.82
CA ASN A 28 -7.30 17.97 -34.70
C ASN A 28 -6.98 17.71 -33.22
N PRO A 29 -7.80 16.91 -32.49
CA PRO A 29 -7.43 16.50 -31.16
C PRO A 29 -6.21 15.56 -31.28
N GLY A 30 -5.01 16.13 -31.14
CA GLY A 30 -3.82 15.33 -30.89
C GLY A 30 -4.07 14.45 -29.67
N GLN A 31 -3.49 13.25 -29.68
CA GLN A 31 -3.56 12.30 -28.56
C GLN A 31 -3.23 13.02 -27.25
N THR A 32 -4.25 13.29 -26.43
CA THR A 32 -4.07 13.88 -25.11
C THR A 32 -3.82 12.71 -24.16
N ILE A 33 -2.56 12.48 -23.81
CA ILE A 33 -2.20 11.50 -22.78
C ILE A 33 -2.56 12.16 -21.45
N PHE A 34 -3.69 11.77 -20.88
CA PHE A 34 -3.95 11.99 -19.46
C PHE A 34 -2.98 11.11 -18.68
N ASP A 35 -2.39 11.66 -17.63
CA ASP A 35 -1.32 11.03 -16.85
C ASP A 35 -1.56 9.53 -16.66
N ASN A 36 -0.53 8.72 -16.95
CA ASN A 36 -0.52 7.30 -16.63
C ASN A 36 -0.40 7.12 -15.10
N PHE A 37 -1.47 7.44 -14.37
CA PHE A 37 -1.51 7.34 -12.93
C PHE A 37 -1.55 5.86 -12.52
N ASN A 38 -0.41 5.31 -12.17
CA ASN A 38 -0.33 3.95 -11.67
C ASN A 38 -0.59 3.96 -10.16
N LEU A 39 -1.80 3.58 -9.75
CA LEU A 39 -2.10 3.35 -8.33
C LEU A 39 -1.40 2.06 -7.89
N VAL A 40 -0.26 2.21 -7.23
CA VAL A 40 0.46 1.11 -6.60
C VAL A 40 0.04 0.96 -5.15
N THR A 41 -0.61 -0.16 -4.82
CA THR A 41 -0.91 -0.55 -3.44
C THR A 41 -0.26 -1.89 -3.13
N SER A 42 0.29 -2.02 -1.92
CA SER A 42 0.79 -3.28 -1.37
C SER A 42 0.17 -3.52 0.00
N THR A 43 -0.18 -4.77 0.29
CA THR A 43 -0.54 -5.21 1.64
C THR A 43 0.36 -6.35 2.07
N TYR A 44 0.60 -6.45 3.38
CA TYR A 44 1.42 -7.49 4.00
C TYR A 44 0.57 -8.20 5.04
N GLN A 45 0.51 -9.52 4.96
CA GLN A 45 -0.28 -10.34 5.90
C GLN A 45 0.44 -11.67 6.17
N PHE A 46 0.26 -12.21 7.37
CA PHE A 46 0.67 -13.59 7.66
C PHE A 46 -0.12 -14.56 6.77
N SER A 47 0.52 -15.68 6.39
CA SER A 47 -0.13 -16.72 5.58
C SER A 47 -1.24 -17.45 6.34
N ALA A 48 -1.21 -17.43 7.67
CA ALA A 48 -2.21 -18.02 8.53
C ALA A 48 -2.38 -17.21 9.83
N ALA A 49 -3.54 -17.35 10.47
CA ALA A 49 -3.79 -16.74 11.79
C ALA A 49 -3.14 -17.52 12.93
N ASN A 50 -2.90 -18.83 12.74
CA ASN A 50 -2.33 -19.72 13.74
C ASN A 50 -1.30 -20.64 13.10
N TYR A 51 -0.26 -20.94 13.87
CA TYR A 51 0.82 -21.84 13.48
C TYR A 51 1.02 -22.86 14.61
N ALA A 52 1.14 -24.13 14.25
CA ALA A 52 1.37 -25.21 15.20
C ALA A 52 2.67 -25.92 14.82
N VAL A 53 3.52 -26.16 15.81
CA VAL A 53 4.79 -26.86 15.66
C VAL A 53 5.01 -27.75 16.88
N GLY A 54 5.54 -28.95 16.66
CA GLY A 54 6.00 -29.80 17.76
C GLY A 54 7.32 -29.28 18.31
N GLU A 55 7.52 -29.35 19.63
CA GLU A 55 8.78 -28.89 20.25
C GLU A 55 10.01 -29.63 19.69
N GLY A 56 9.85 -30.85 19.17
CA GLY A 56 10.91 -31.64 18.53
C GLY A 56 11.36 -31.15 17.14
N GLU A 57 10.58 -30.31 16.47
CA GLU A 57 10.93 -29.77 15.13
C GLU A 57 11.98 -28.65 15.24
N GLY A 58 12.17 -28.07 16.43
CA GLY A 58 13.19 -27.07 16.75
C GLY A 58 12.95 -25.67 16.16
N SER A 59 12.28 -25.54 15.02
CA SER A 59 11.97 -24.25 14.38
C SER A 59 10.68 -24.29 13.56
N ILE A 60 10.09 -23.11 13.35
CA ILE A 60 8.95 -22.91 12.44
C ILE A 60 9.16 -21.67 11.59
N VAL A 61 8.75 -21.74 10.32
CA VAL A 61 8.73 -20.59 9.41
C VAL A 61 7.37 -19.91 9.47
N ILE A 62 7.35 -18.64 9.87
CA ILE A 62 6.16 -17.79 9.86
C ILE A 62 6.16 -16.96 8.58
N THR A 63 5.35 -17.36 7.61
CA THR A 63 5.35 -16.74 6.28
C THR A 63 4.54 -15.45 6.26
N VAL A 64 5.15 -14.36 5.77
CA VAL A 64 4.44 -13.12 5.41
C VAL A 64 4.29 -13.05 3.90
N THR A 65 3.05 -12.84 3.45
CA THR A 65 2.70 -12.66 2.04
C THR A 65 2.54 -11.18 1.73
N ARG A 66 3.22 -10.72 0.67
CA ARG A 66 2.99 -9.42 0.06
C ARG A 66 2.00 -9.60 -1.09
N GLN A 67 0.89 -8.88 -1.06
CA GLN A 67 -0.05 -8.80 -2.17
C GLN A 67 -0.02 -7.40 -2.80
N GLY A 68 -0.27 -7.33 -4.11
CA GLY A 68 -0.24 -6.08 -4.87
C GLY A 68 1.08 -5.81 -5.58
N SER A 69 1.25 -4.59 -6.08
CA SER A 69 2.38 -4.22 -6.94
C SER A 69 3.65 -3.96 -6.11
N PRO A 70 4.84 -4.42 -6.55
CA PRO A 70 6.08 -4.14 -5.87
C PRO A 70 6.47 -2.65 -5.82
N GLY A 71 5.73 -1.78 -6.54
CA GLY A 71 6.11 -0.40 -6.81
C GLY A 71 6.88 -0.29 -8.12
N VAL A 72 6.94 0.92 -8.69
CA VAL A 72 7.75 1.20 -9.88
C VAL A 72 9.24 1.15 -9.48
N GLY A 73 10.05 0.39 -10.22
CA GLY A 73 11.49 0.28 -9.95
C GLY A 73 11.87 -0.71 -8.84
N GLY A 74 10.96 -1.58 -8.39
CA GLY A 74 11.29 -2.67 -7.46
C GLY A 74 11.70 -2.18 -6.07
N THR A 75 11.03 -1.15 -5.56
CA THR A 75 11.32 -0.55 -4.25
C THR A 75 11.38 -1.59 -3.14
N THR A 76 12.45 -1.56 -2.35
CA THR A 76 12.60 -2.39 -1.16
C THR A 76 11.55 -2.01 -0.13
N ALA A 77 10.88 -3.01 0.44
CA ALA A 77 9.98 -2.83 1.56
C ALA A 77 10.59 -3.43 2.83
N THR A 78 10.42 -2.73 3.95
CA THR A 78 10.83 -3.20 5.27
C THR A 78 9.59 -3.52 6.07
N VAL A 79 9.54 -4.73 6.65
CA VAL A 79 8.46 -5.16 7.54
C VAL A 79 9.05 -5.40 8.93
N ASN A 80 8.64 -4.58 9.89
CA ASN A 80 9.00 -4.77 11.29
C ASN A 80 8.12 -5.88 11.90
N TYR A 81 8.69 -6.69 12.77
CA TYR A 81 7.96 -7.74 13.49
C TYR A 81 8.30 -7.72 14.98
N GLN A 82 7.40 -8.29 15.77
CA GLN A 82 7.52 -8.45 17.22
C GLN A 82 6.81 -9.74 17.64
N THR A 83 7.36 -10.42 18.63
CA THR A 83 6.67 -11.48 19.36
C THR A 83 6.17 -10.96 20.71
N THR A 84 5.11 -11.57 21.23
CA THR A 84 4.61 -11.30 22.58
C THR A 84 4.39 -12.63 23.29
N ASP A 85 4.80 -12.69 24.55
CA ASP A 85 4.65 -13.89 25.37
C ASP A 85 3.17 -14.20 25.65
N GLY A 86 2.85 -15.49 25.57
CA GLY A 86 1.55 -16.04 25.95
C GLY A 86 1.75 -17.16 26.96
N THR A 87 1.21 -18.34 26.68
CA THR A 87 1.57 -19.55 27.45
C THR A 87 3.01 -19.98 27.18
N ALA A 88 3.49 -19.78 25.94
CA ALA A 88 4.90 -19.88 25.60
C ALA A 88 5.63 -18.60 26.03
N GLN A 89 6.69 -18.76 26.81
CA GLN A 89 7.50 -17.68 27.37
C GLN A 89 8.85 -17.60 26.64
N HIS A 90 9.29 -16.40 26.29
CA HIS A 90 10.56 -16.18 25.58
C HIS A 90 11.76 -16.78 26.34
N LYS A 91 12.77 -17.24 25.58
CA LYS A 91 14.00 -17.93 26.02
C LYS A 91 13.81 -19.30 26.69
N SER A 92 12.67 -19.55 27.33
CA SER A 92 12.37 -20.86 27.94
C SER A 92 11.59 -21.79 27.02
N ARG A 93 10.73 -21.23 26.17
CA ARG A 93 9.88 -21.99 25.23
C ARG A 93 10.14 -21.65 23.77
N TYR A 94 10.54 -20.41 23.49
CA TYR A 94 10.81 -19.98 22.12
C TYR A 94 11.86 -18.87 22.07
N ILE A 95 12.49 -18.75 20.91
CA ILE A 95 13.36 -17.65 20.50
C ILE A 95 12.91 -17.20 19.10
N PRO A 96 12.66 -15.89 18.89
CA PRO A 96 12.26 -15.36 17.59
C PRO A 96 13.40 -15.33 16.57
#